data_AF-A0A3L7VQY1-F1
#
_entry.id   AF-A0A3L7VQY1-F1
#
_cell.length_a   1.000
_cell.length_b   1.000
_cell.length_c   1.000
_cell.angle_alpha   90.00
_cell.angle_beta   90.00
_cell.angle_gamma   90.00
#
_symmetry.space_group_name_H-M   'P 1'
#
loop_
_entity.id
_entity.type
_entity.pdbx_description
1 polymer ?
#
loop_
_entity_poly.entity_id
_entity_poly.type
_entity_poly.pdbx_seq_one_letter_code
_entity_poly.pdbx_strand_id
1 'polypeptide(L)'
;MEIEDPNNLPLVERINKAEHFARELCEHLQQAFLPKLLDLRSSSKKLDPAVVSDQTMFDQMAAVVKAEQFASDIHVRLIRYLESIRKDASGVLGIAEPTSEIKERKTLVDIQDIVIEE
;
A
#
# COMPACT_ATOMS: atom_id res chain seq x y z
N MET A 1 2.41 -14.28 7.88
CA MET A 1 1.51 -14.83 6.85
C MET A 1 2.36 -15.07 5.63
N GLU A 2 2.58 -16.32 5.22
CA GLU A 2 3.45 -16.62 4.07
C GLU A 2 2.82 -16.07 2.80
N ILE A 3 3.59 -15.31 2.03
CA ILE A 3 3.17 -14.81 0.73
C ILE A 3 3.43 -15.96 -0.26
N GLU A 4 2.37 -16.60 -0.73
CA GLU A 4 2.42 -17.63 -1.76
C GLU A 4 3.19 -17.11 -2.99
N ASP A 5 4.18 -17.87 -3.46
CA ASP A 5 4.95 -17.54 -4.65
C ASP A 5 4.05 -17.66 -5.90
N PRO A 6 3.79 -16.56 -6.64
CA PRO A 6 2.93 -16.58 -7.82
C PRO A 6 3.39 -17.58 -8.89
N ASN A 7 4.69 -17.87 -8.97
CA ASN A 7 5.24 -18.74 -10.03
C ASN A 7 4.83 -20.21 -9.89
N ASN A 8 4.29 -20.60 -8.73
CA ASN A 8 3.75 -21.95 -8.51
C ASN A 8 2.34 -22.14 -9.08
N LEU A 9 1.72 -21.08 -9.59
CA LEU A 9 0.34 -21.10 -10.08
C LEU A 9 0.26 -20.97 -11.61
N PRO A 10 -0.73 -21.63 -12.25
CA PRO A 10 -1.04 -21.39 -13.66
C PRO A 10 -1.29 -19.91 -13.95
N LEU A 11 -1.02 -19.46 -15.18
CA LEU A 11 -1.17 -18.06 -15.57
C LEU A 11 -2.59 -17.53 -15.33
N VAL A 12 -3.62 -18.34 -15.63
CA VAL A 12 -5.03 -17.99 -15.40
C VAL A 12 -5.30 -17.70 -13.92
N GLU A 13 -4.78 -18.55 -13.02
CA GLU A 13 -4.94 -18.36 -11.56
C GLU A 13 -4.20 -17.10 -11.08
N ARG A 14 -3.01 -16.81 -11.62
CA ARG A 14 -2.29 -15.57 -11.32
C ARG A 14 -3.08 -14.34 -11.73
N ILE A 15 -3.69 -14.34 -12.93
CA ILE A 15 -4.53 -13.23 -13.41
C ILE A 15 -5.74 -13.04 -12.49
N ASN A 16 -6.43 -14.12 -12.14
CA ASN A 16 -7.58 -14.06 -11.23
C ASN A 16 -7.20 -13.49 -9.85
N LYS A 17 -6.05 -13.91 -9.30
CA LYS A 17 -5.55 -13.38 -8.03
C LYS A 17 -5.12 -11.91 -8.12
N ALA A 18 -4.43 -11.52 -9.20
CA ALA A 18 -4.09 -10.12 -9.44
C ALA A 18 -5.34 -9.24 -9.53
N GLU A 19 -6.37 -9.70 -10.24
CA GLU A 19 -7.64 -9.01 -10.33
C GLU A 19 -8.32 -8.89 -8.96
N HIS A 20 -8.36 -9.99 -8.19
CA HIS A 20 -8.90 -9.99 -6.83
C HIS A 20 -8.20 -8.94 -5.94
N PHE A 21 -6.87 -8.94 -5.89
CA PHE A 21 -6.12 -7.97 -5.09
C PHE A 21 -6.32 -6.53 -5.59
N ALA A 22 -6.45 -6.30 -6.90
CA ALA A 22 -6.72 -4.98 -7.44
C ALA A 22 -8.10 -4.46 -6.99
N ARG A 23 -9.13 -5.31 -6.99
CA ARG A 23 -10.46 -4.96 -6.47
C ARG A 23 -10.43 -4.70 -4.97
N GLU A 24 -9.83 -5.61 -4.20
CA GLU A 24 -9.71 -5.49 -2.74
C GLU A 24 -8.97 -4.20 -2.34
N LEU A 25 -7.88 -3.86 -3.04
CA LEU A 25 -7.15 -2.61 -2.83
C LEU A 25 -8.03 -1.40 -3.12
N CYS A 26 -8.74 -1.38 -4.26
CA CYS A 26 -9.66 -0.29 -4.61
C CYS A 26 -10.74 -0.10 -3.55
N GLU A 27 -11.38 -1.20 -3.14
CA GLU A 27 -12.44 -1.20 -2.14
C GLU A 27 -11.92 -0.68 -0.79
N HIS A 28 -10.78 -1.17 -0.32
CA HIS A 28 -10.21 -0.72 0.95
C HIS A 28 -9.78 0.75 0.91
N LEU A 29 -9.22 1.23 -0.21
CA LEU A 29 -8.88 2.63 -0.37
C LEU A 29 -10.12 3.52 -0.26
N GLN A 30 -11.22 3.14 -0.90
CA GLN A 30 -12.47 3.90 -0.91
C GLN A 30 -13.23 3.84 0.43
N GLN A 31 -13.35 2.64 1.00
CA GLN A 31 -14.23 2.39 2.15
C GLN A 31 -13.54 2.58 3.50
N ALA A 32 -12.20 2.47 3.55
CA ALA A 32 -11.47 2.51 4.81
C ALA A 32 -10.39 3.59 4.85
N PHE A 33 -9.46 3.63 3.89
CA PHE A 33 -8.30 4.53 3.98
C PHE A 33 -8.69 6.00 3.79
N LEU A 34 -9.34 6.33 2.67
CA LEU A 34 -9.70 7.72 2.35
C LEU A 34 -10.62 8.36 3.41
N PRO A 35 -11.69 7.69 3.91
CA PRO A 35 -12.52 8.27 4.97
C PRO A 35 -11.71 8.60 6.23
N LYS A 36 -10.87 7.68 6.70
CA LYS A 36 -10.03 7.89 7.90
C LYS A 36 -9.04 9.03 7.72
N LEU A 37 -8.46 9.16 6.52
CA LEU A 37 -7.55 10.24 6.19
C LEU A 37 -8.26 11.60 6.17
N LEU A 38 -9.49 11.64 5.64
CA LEU A 38 -10.32 12.85 5.63
C LEU A 38 -10.72 13.26 7.05
N ASP A 39 -11.06 12.30 7.92
CA ASP A 39 -11.38 12.56 9.32
C ASP A 39 -10.18 13.14 10.07
N LEU A 40 -9.00 12.51 9.94
CA LEU A 40 -7.76 13.02 10.53
C LEU A 40 -7.42 14.42 10.04
N ARG A 41 -7.52 14.67 8.73
CA ARG A 41 -7.28 16.00 8.14
C ARG A 41 -8.28 17.05 8.63
N SER A 42 -9.52 16.64 8.91
CA SER A 42 -10.55 17.54 9.42
C SER A 42 -10.31 17.88 10.88
N SER A 43 -9.88 16.91 11.68
CA SER A 43 -9.51 17.12 13.07
C SER A 43 -8.23 17.94 13.22
N SER A 44 -7.22 17.72 12.37
CA SER A 44 -5.94 18.45 12.43
C SER A 44 -6.07 19.95 12.16
N LYS A 45 -7.18 20.39 11.54
CA LYS A 45 -7.46 21.82 11.30
C LYS A 45 -8.10 22.51 12.50
N LYS A 46 -8.56 21.75 13.50
CA LYS A 46 -9.20 22.27 14.70
C LYS A 46 -8.12 22.44 15.76
N LEU A 47 -7.78 23.68 16.06
CA LEU A 47 -6.74 24.04 17.03
C LEU A 47 -7.26 24.13 18.47
N ASP A 48 -8.56 23.93 18.68
CA ASP A 48 -9.19 23.96 20.00
C ASP A 48 -9.21 22.56 20.63
N PRO A 49 -8.45 22.33 21.74
CA PRO A 49 -8.41 21.05 22.44
C PRO A 49 -9.77 20.62 23.02
N ALA A 50 -10.69 21.56 23.26
CA ALA A 50 -12.05 21.25 23.71
C ALA A 50 -12.90 20.62 22.58
N VAL A 51 -12.49 20.78 21.33
CA VAL A 51 -13.17 20.25 20.14
C VAL A 51 -12.52 18.96 19.66
N VAL A 52 -11.20 18.83 19.79
CA VAL A 52 -10.46 17.61 19.47
C VAL A 52 -9.37 17.41 20.52
N SER A 53 -9.50 16.34 21.31
CA SER A 53 -8.46 15.98 22.28
C SER A 53 -7.25 15.33 21.62
N ASP A 54 -6.09 15.40 22.28
CA ASP A 54 -4.88 14.70 21.84
C ASP A 54 -5.10 13.20 21.66
N GLN A 55 -5.89 12.58 22.56
CA GLN A 55 -6.27 11.18 22.44
C GLN A 55 -7.06 10.91 21.15
N THR A 56 -7.99 11.79 20.79
CA THR A 56 -8.76 11.68 19.55
C THR A 56 -7.86 11.79 18.32
N MET A 57 -6.90 12.73 18.33
CA MET A 57 -5.91 12.85 17.25
C MET A 57 -5.05 11.59 17.12
N PHE A 58 -4.57 11.05 18.24
CA PHE A 58 -3.78 9.83 18.29
C PHE A 58 -4.56 8.63 17.74
N ASP A 59 -5.81 8.44 18.16
CA ASP A 59 -6.66 7.34 17.71
C ASP A 59 -6.93 7.41 16.20
N GLN A 60 -7.19 8.61 15.67
CA GLN A 60 -7.39 8.83 14.24
C GLN A 60 -6.11 8.57 13.44
N MET A 61 -4.96 9.02 13.94
CA MET A 61 -3.67 8.74 13.31
C MET A 61 -3.37 7.24 13.28
N ALA A 62 -3.59 6.55 14.40
CA ALA A 62 -3.42 5.10 14.48
C ALA A 62 -4.37 4.35 13.51
N ALA A 63 -5.59 4.83 13.34
CA ALA A 63 -6.55 4.27 12.40
C ALA A 63 -6.12 4.43 10.94
N VAL A 64 -5.55 5.59 10.57
CA VAL A 64 -4.99 5.84 9.24
C VAL A 64 -3.80 4.94 8.97
N VAL A 65 -2.82 4.87 9.89
CA VAL A 65 -1.63 4.02 9.75
C VAL A 65 -2.01 2.55 9.58
N LYS A 66 -2.97 2.05 10.36
CA LYS A 66 -3.47 0.67 10.20
C LYS A 66 -4.10 0.44 8.83
N ALA A 67 -4.87 1.41 8.32
CA ALA A 67 -5.47 1.31 7.00
C ALA A 67 -4.42 1.37 5.88
N GLU A 68 -3.40 2.22 6.02
CA GLU A 68 -2.26 2.30 5.10
C GLU A 68 -1.50 0.98 5.05
N GLN A 69 -1.18 0.39 6.21
CA GLN A 69 -0.44 -0.87 6.28
C GLN A 69 -1.16 -1.99 5.53
N PHE A 70 -2.49 -2.11 5.70
CA PHE A 70 -3.28 -3.09 4.97
C PHE A 70 -3.24 -2.84 3.45
N ALA A 71 -3.37 -1.59 3.02
CA ALA A 71 -3.29 -1.23 1.60
C ALA A 71 -1.91 -1.56 1.01
N SER A 72 -0.85 -1.29 1.77
CA SER A 72 0.53 -1.60 1.39
C SER A 72 0.75 -3.10 1.24
N ASP A 73 0.25 -3.91 2.19
CA ASP A 73 0.37 -5.36 2.15
C ASP A 73 -0.32 -5.96 0.91
N ILE A 74 -1.52 -5.50 0.57
CA ILE A 74 -2.22 -5.93 -0.66
C ILE A 74 -1.47 -5.45 -1.90
N HIS A 75 -1.02 -4.20 -1.92
CA HIS A 75 -0.28 -3.64 -3.04
C HIS A 75 1.00 -4.46 -3.34
N VAL A 76 1.76 -4.84 -2.30
CA VAL A 76 2.95 -5.69 -2.45
C VAL A 76 2.58 -7.04 -3.07
N ARG A 77 1.48 -7.66 -2.65
CA ARG A 77 1.01 -8.91 -3.25
C ARG A 77 0.61 -8.72 -4.71
N LEU A 78 -0.19 -7.69 -5.01
CA LEU A 78 -0.61 -7.36 -6.36
C LEU A 78 0.59 -7.19 -7.30
N ILE A 79 1.59 -6.40 -6.90
CA ILE A 79 2.81 -6.18 -7.70
C ILE A 79 3.51 -7.50 -7.99
N ARG A 80 3.72 -8.37 -7.00
CA ARG A 80 4.36 -9.68 -7.22
C ARG A 80 3.63 -10.52 -8.28
N TYR A 81 2.30 -10.56 -8.22
CA TYR A 81 1.50 -11.28 -9.21
C TYR A 81 1.61 -10.65 -10.61
N LEU A 82 1.51 -9.31 -10.71
CA LEU A 82 1.65 -8.59 -11.97
C LEU A 82 3.03 -8.75 -12.60
N GLU A 83 4.10 -8.76 -11.79
CA GLU A 83 5.46 -8.98 -12.26
C GLU A 83 5.68 -10.41 -12.76
N SER A 84 5.14 -11.41 -12.07
CA SER A 84 5.16 -12.80 -12.53
C SER A 84 4.41 -12.96 -13.87
N ILE A 85 3.23 -12.34 -14.01
CA ILE A 85 2.47 -12.33 -15.27
C ILE A 85 3.26 -11.65 -16.39
N ARG A 86 3.84 -10.46 -16.10
CA ARG A 86 4.63 -9.69 -17.06
C ARG A 86 5.81 -10.51 -17.57
N LYS A 87 6.54 -11.17 -16.69
CA LYS A 87 7.70 -12.01 -17.04
C LYS A 87 7.33 -13.10 -18.05
N ASP A 88 6.25 -13.83 -17.78
CA ASP A 88 5.80 -14.90 -18.69
C ASP A 88 5.31 -14.34 -20.03
N ALA A 89 4.54 -13.25 -20.00
CA ALA A 89 4.05 -12.59 -21.21
C ALA A 89 5.21 -12.06 -22.08
N SER A 90 6.21 -11.43 -21.48
CA SER A 90 7.43 -10.98 -22.15
C SER A 90 8.20 -12.14 -22.77
N GLY A 91 8.29 -13.27 -22.07
CA GLY A 91 8.91 -14.50 -22.60
C GLY A 91 8.21 -15.04 -23.84
N VAL A 92 6.87 -15.04 -23.86
CA VAL A 92 6.09 -15.49 -25.03
C VAL A 92 6.18 -14.51 -26.20
N LEU A 93 6.19 -13.21 -25.92
CA LEU A 93 6.22 -12.17 -26.96
C LEU A 93 7.63 -11.86 -27.49
N GLY A 94 8.69 -12.41 -26.87
CA GLY A 94 10.08 -12.13 -27.24
C GLY A 94 10.51 -10.69 -26.98
N ILE A 95 9.82 -9.99 -26.07
CA ILE A 95 10.11 -8.60 -25.71
C ILE A 95 11.09 -8.61 -24.54
N ALA A 96 12.26 -8.00 -24.71
CA ALA A 96 13.23 -7.83 -23.63
C ALA A 96 12.59 -7.09 -22.44
N GLU A 97 12.79 -7.59 -21.22
CA GLU A 97 12.21 -6.98 -20.02
C GLU A 97 12.68 -5.52 -19.88
N PRO A 98 11.77 -4.53 -19.81
CA PRO A 98 12.16 -3.21 -19.37
C PRO A 98 12.51 -3.29 -17.88
N THR A 99 13.77 -3.02 -17.55
CA THR A 99 14.26 -2.87 -16.16
C THR A 99 13.41 -1.83 -15.45
N SER A 100 12.39 -2.29 -14.73
CA SER A 100 11.57 -1.44 -13.88
C SER A 100 12.19 -1.50 -12.49
N GLU A 101 13.11 -0.58 -12.21
CA GLU A 101 13.61 -0.35 -10.85
C GLU A 101 12.44 0.15 -9.99
N ILE A 102 11.74 -0.75 -9.31
CA ILE A 102 10.83 -0.36 -8.24
C ILE A 102 11.71 0.02 -7.05
N LYS A 103 12.04 1.31 -6.93
CA LYS A 103 12.63 1.85 -5.70
C LYS A 103 11.68 1.54 -4.55
N GLU A 104 12.13 0.74 -3.60
CA GLU A 104 11.49 0.57 -2.30
C GLU A 104 11.19 1.96 -1.73
N ARG A 105 9.90 2.27 -1.55
CA ARG A 105 9.50 3.48 -0.84
C ARG A 105 9.89 3.28 0.63
N LYS A 106 10.95 3.99 1.05
CA LYS A 106 11.32 4.13 2.46
C LYS A 106 10.08 4.56 3.26
N THR A 107 9.77 3.82 4.32
CA THR A 107 8.69 4.14 5.25
C THR A 107 9.07 5.33 6.14
N LEU A 108 8.07 6.04 6.67
CA LEU A 108 8.19 7.20 7.58
C LEU A 108 9.05 6.99 8.84
N VAL A 109 9.53 5.77 9.11
CA VAL A 109 10.45 5.45 10.20
C VAL A 109 11.88 5.94 9.92
N ASP A 110 12.28 6.10 8.65
CA ASP A 110 13.65 6.46 8.25
C ASP A 110 13.92 7.98 8.19
N ILE A 111 12.97 8.82 8.60
CA ILE A 111 13.14 10.29 8.61
C ILE A 111 13.81 10.76 9.93
N GLN A 112 14.08 9.86 10.87
CA GLN A 112 14.77 10.21 12.12
C GLN A 112 16.27 10.53 11.96
N ASP A 113 16.86 10.30 10.78
CA ASP A 113 18.28 10.59 10.52
C ASP A 113 18.54 11.90 9.75
N ILE A 114 17.53 12.78 9.59
CA ILE A 114 17.71 14.08 8.92
C ILE A 114 17.33 15.24 9.85
N VAL A 115 17.91 15.30 11.05
CA VAL A 115 18.34 16.50 11.78
C VAL A 115 19.39 15.95 12.78
N ILE A 116 20.67 16.28 12.73
CA ILE A 116 21.29 17.48 13.31
C ILE A 116 22.72 17.57 12.73
N GLU A 117 23.04 18.63 11.99
CA GLU A 117 24.36 19.25 12.05
C GLU A 117 24.13 20.72 12.37
N GLU A 118 24.83 21.19 13.41
CA GLU A 118 24.78 22.54 14.02
C GLU A 118 25.21 23.66 13.07
#